data_AF-A0A969U048-F1
#
_entry.id   AF-A0A969U048-F1
#
_cell.length_a   1.000
_cell.length_b   1.000
_cell.length_c   1.000
_cell.angle_alpha   90.00
_cell.angle_beta   90.00
_cell.angle_gamma   90.00
#
_symmetry.space_group_name_H-M   'P 1'
#
loop_
_entity.id
_entity.type
_entity.pdbx_description
1 polymer ?
#
loop_
_entity_poly.entity_id
_entity_poly.type
_entity_poly.pdbx_seq_one_letter_code
_entity_poly.pdbx_strand_id
1 'polypeptide(L)'
;VDDRIWTPAPCRIAAHRGGLPRCGTPAGDPGIKKKLCDTVTGDRSWLGKVRPYWGHHYHFHVRLACPEGSPGCKGQEKTPAGDGCGKDLAWWFTDEPWKPAKPAKPGTKPKPPARDVMTMSSLPEACKAVLAADSAG
;
A
#
# COMPACT_ATOMS: atom_id res chain seq x y z
N VAL A 1 -1.58 -17.70 1.91
CA VAL A 1 -0.92 -17.60 3.24
C VAL A 1 -0.67 -19.00 3.73
N ASP A 2 0.54 -19.30 4.18
CA ASP A 2 0.84 -20.57 4.84
C ASP A 2 0.43 -20.48 6.31
N ASP A 3 -0.54 -21.31 6.71
CA ASP A 3 -1.09 -21.30 8.06
C ASP A 3 -0.09 -21.77 9.12
N ARG A 4 0.99 -22.47 8.75
CA ARG A 4 2.03 -22.93 9.67
C ARG A 4 2.89 -21.78 10.22
N ILE A 5 2.98 -20.68 9.48
CA ILE A 5 3.78 -19.49 9.85
C ILE A 5 2.91 -18.27 10.15
N TRP A 6 1.60 -18.36 9.94
CA TRP A 6 0.68 -17.28 10.22
C TRP A 6 0.59 -17.03 11.73
N THR A 7 0.87 -15.79 12.15
CA THR A 7 0.73 -15.38 13.54
C THR A 7 -0.25 -14.20 13.68
N PRO A 8 -0.84 -13.99 14.88
CA PRO A 8 -1.67 -12.82 15.14
C PRO A 8 -0.87 -11.51 15.31
N ALA A 9 0.42 -11.46 14.99
CA ALA A 9 1.29 -10.31 15.28
C ALA A 9 1.14 -9.10 14.35
N PRO A 10 1.06 -9.24 13.00
CA PRO A 10 0.64 -8.14 12.11
C PRO A 10 -0.71 -7.57 12.56
N CYS A 11 -1.44 -8.47 13.19
CA CYS A 11 -2.75 -8.33 13.71
C CYS A 11 -2.87 -7.40 14.97
N ARG A 12 -1.77 -6.94 15.58
CA ARG A 12 -1.81 -6.02 16.74
C ARG A 12 -1.36 -4.59 16.42
N ILE A 13 -0.59 -4.43 15.34
CA ILE A 13 0.07 -3.16 14.99
C ILE A 13 -0.93 -2.13 14.44
N ALA A 14 -2.05 -2.57 13.85
CA ALA A 14 -2.99 -1.65 13.20
C ALA A 14 -4.27 -1.34 13.96
N ALA A 15 -4.62 -2.14 14.97
CA ALA A 15 -5.81 -1.94 15.80
C ALA A 15 -5.57 -0.91 16.92
N HIS A 16 -4.50 -0.12 16.87
CA HIS A 16 -4.05 0.74 17.98
C HIS A 16 -4.97 1.93 18.32
N ARG A 17 -6.24 1.91 17.88
CA ARG A 17 -7.29 2.85 18.32
C ARG A 17 -8.64 2.25 18.71
N GLY A 18 -8.74 0.94 18.96
CA GLY A 18 -9.96 0.33 19.48
C GLY A 18 -9.69 -1.05 20.07
N GLY A 19 -9.72 -1.16 21.40
CA GLY A 19 -9.42 -2.40 22.11
C GLY A 19 -10.40 -3.52 21.78
N LEU A 20 -9.95 -4.51 21.00
CA LEU A 20 -10.50 -5.87 20.89
C LEU A 20 -9.39 -6.80 20.33
N PRO A 21 -9.47 -8.12 20.57
CA PRO A 21 -8.33 -9.03 20.45
C PRO A 21 -8.03 -9.43 19.00
N ARG A 22 -6.75 -9.36 18.65
CA ARG A 22 -6.07 -10.17 17.63
C ARG A 22 -6.55 -9.99 16.18
N CYS A 23 -6.71 -8.77 15.62
CA CYS A 23 -6.36 -8.54 14.20
C CYS A 23 -6.04 -7.12 13.68
N GLY A 24 -5.23 -7.01 12.62
CA GLY A 24 -4.41 -5.84 12.24
C GLY A 24 -3.57 -6.05 10.95
N THR A 25 -3.12 -4.93 10.38
CA THR A 25 -2.96 -4.63 8.94
C THR A 25 -1.56 -4.77 8.37
N PRO A 26 -1.46 -5.29 7.14
CA PRO A 26 -0.38 -4.93 6.22
C PRO A 26 -0.91 -4.33 4.90
N ALA A 27 -0.24 -3.30 4.35
CA ALA A 27 -0.17 -3.21 2.90
C ALA A 27 0.64 -4.43 2.46
N GLY A 28 -0.05 -5.42 1.91
CA GLY A 28 0.41 -6.80 1.97
C GLY A 28 -0.02 -7.56 0.74
N ASP A 29 0.69 -8.64 0.45
CA ASP A 29 0.25 -9.67 -0.48
C ASP A 29 -1.28 -9.86 -0.45
N PRO A 30 -1.97 -9.95 -1.60
CA PRO A 30 -3.42 -10.12 -1.65
C PRO A 30 -3.94 -11.26 -0.79
N GLY A 31 -3.15 -12.33 -0.62
CA GLY A 31 -3.46 -13.45 0.25
C GLY A 31 -3.57 -13.06 1.73
N ILE A 32 -2.74 -12.13 2.21
CA ILE A 32 -2.82 -11.64 3.60
C ILE A 32 -4.11 -10.86 3.80
N LYS A 33 -4.44 -9.94 2.89
CA LYS A 33 -5.70 -9.19 2.94
C LYS A 33 -6.90 -10.15 2.93
N LYS A 34 -6.87 -11.19 2.08
CA LYS A 34 -7.91 -12.22 2.05
C LYS A 34 -8.02 -12.97 3.39
N LYS A 35 -6.91 -13.42 3.98
CA LYS A 35 -6.92 -14.09 5.29
C LYS A 35 -7.54 -13.21 6.37
N LEU A 36 -7.23 -11.91 6.39
CA LEU A 36 -7.87 -10.95 7.30
C LEU A 36 -9.38 -10.84 7.04
N CYS A 37 -9.79 -10.70 5.78
CA CYS A 37 -11.21 -10.66 5.40
C CYS A 37 -11.97 -11.92 5.85
N ASP A 38 -11.34 -13.09 5.76
CA ASP A 38 -11.94 -14.39 6.09
C ASP A 38 -12.01 -14.66 7.61
N THR A 39 -11.11 -14.07 8.40
CA THR A 39 -10.92 -14.44 9.82
C THR A 39 -11.33 -13.37 10.83
N VAL A 40 -11.37 -12.09 10.43
CA VAL A 40 -11.73 -11.00 11.34
C VAL A 40 -13.24 -10.97 11.56
N THR A 41 -13.64 -11.12 12.82
CA THR A 41 -15.02 -10.98 13.29
C THR A 41 -15.15 -9.71 14.16
N GLY A 42 -16.38 -9.19 14.33
CA GLY A 42 -16.61 -7.95 15.07
C GLY A 42 -16.32 -6.69 14.24
N ASP A 43 -15.57 -5.73 14.81
CA ASP A 43 -15.25 -4.47 14.11
C ASP A 43 -14.28 -4.69 12.94
N ARG A 44 -14.79 -4.36 11.74
CA ARG A 44 -14.09 -4.48 10.45
C ARG A 44 -13.80 -3.13 9.81
N SER A 45 -14.12 -2.02 10.48
CA SER A 45 -13.97 -0.66 9.93
C SER A 45 -12.52 -0.31 9.53
N TRP A 46 -11.55 -0.91 10.20
CA TRP A 46 -10.12 -0.71 9.93
C TRP A 46 -9.63 -1.50 8.71
N LEU A 47 -10.33 -2.55 8.28
CA LEU A 47 -9.89 -3.39 7.16
C LEU A 47 -9.74 -2.57 5.88
N GLY A 48 -10.58 -1.56 5.66
CA GLY A 48 -10.47 -0.68 4.49
C GLY A 48 -9.05 -0.13 4.28
N LYS A 49 -8.33 0.18 5.39
CA LYS A 49 -6.96 0.71 5.37
C LYS A 49 -5.90 -0.31 4.95
N VAL A 50 -6.22 -1.60 4.98
CA VAL A 50 -5.37 -2.71 4.50
C VAL A 50 -5.50 -2.79 2.98
N ARG A 51 -4.44 -2.45 2.25
CA ARG A 51 -4.46 -2.36 0.77
C ARG A 51 -3.50 -3.38 0.16
N PRO A 52 -3.97 -4.28 -0.73
CA PRO A 52 -3.07 -5.18 -1.43
C PRO A 52 -2.07 -4.43 -2.31
N TYR A 53 -0.85 -4.96 -2.40
CA TYR A 53 0.18 -4.43 -3.30
C TYR A 53 1.18 -5.51 -3.71
N TRP A 54 1.81 -5.33 -4.89
CA TRP A 54 2.82 -6.26 -5.41
C TRP A 54 4.05 -6.35 -4.52
N GLY A 55 4.61 -7.55 -4.35
CA GLY A 55 5.91 -7.78 -3.67
C GLY A 55 5.90 -7.75 -2.13
N HIS A 56 4.74 -7.57 -1.49
CA HIS A 56 4.63 -7.40 -0.04
C HIS A 56 4.36 -8.72 0.69
N HIS A 57 5.19 -9.74 0.45
CA HIS A 57 5.03 -11.08 1.05
C HIS A 57 5.64 -11.19 2.46
N TYR A 58 6.66 -10.39 2.76
CA TYR A 58 7.47 -10.51 3.99
C TYR A 58 7.52 -9.25 4.85
N HIS A 59 7.04 -8.13 4.33
CA HIS A 59 7.02 -6.83 5.02
C HIS A 59 5.73 -6.10 4.67
N PHE A 60 5.46 -5.02 5.41
CA PHE A 60 4.30 -4.17 5.18
C PHE A 60 4.70 -2.71 5.20
N HIS A 61 4.01 -1.92 4.39
CA HIS A 61 4.17 -0.47 4.38
C HIS A 61 3.10 0.16 5.26
N VAL A 62 3.54 0.84 6.32
CA VAL A 62 2.68 1.73 7.12
C VAL A 62 2.86 3.14 6.56
N ARG A 63 1.74 3.84 6.38
CA ARG A 63 1.76 5.24 6.00
C ARG A 63 0.92 6.04 6.97
N LEU A 64 1.48 7.15 7.43
CA LEU A 64 0.87 8.06 8.40
C LEU A 64 0.25 9.26 7.69
N ALA A 65 -0.68 9.92 8.38
CA ALA A 65 -1.19 11.21 7.94
C ALA A 65 -0.09 12.27 8.00
N CYS A 66 -0.27 13.34 7.22
CA CYS A 66 0.57 14.53 7.36
C CYS A 66 0.49 15.07 8.79
N PRO A 67 1.63 15.32 9.46
CA PRO A 67 1.64 15.91 10.79
C PRO A 67 1.02 17.31 10.78
N GLU A 68 0.41 17.70 11.91
CA GLU A 68 -0.02 19.09 12.10
C GLU A 68 1.17 20.05 11.97
N GLY A 69 0.93 21.23 11.39
CA GLY A 69 1.98 22.22 11.18
C GLY A 69 2.98 21.90 10.05
N SER A 70 2.72 20.89 9.20
CA SER A 70 3.56 20.56 8.03
C SER A 70 2.95 21.07 6.70
N PRO A 71 3.11 22.36 6.34
CA PRO A 71 2.39 22.98 5.22
C PRO A 71 2.77 22.41 3.83
N GLY A 72 3.98 21.86 3.69
CA GLY A 72 4.43 21.21 2.46
C GLY A 72 4.00 19.75 2.31
N CYS A 73 3.38 19.15 3.33
CA CYS A 73 2.99 17.76 3.29
C CYS A 73 1.67 17.57 2.52
N LYS A 74 1.67 16.67 1.54
CA LYS A 74 0.48 16.30 0.78
C LYS A 74 -0.08 14.98 1.31
N GLY A 75 -1.32 15.03 1.79
CA GLY A 75 -2.06 13.85 2.20
C GLY A 75 -2.29 12.89 1.03
N GLN A 76 -2.50 11.63 1.36
CA GLN A 76 -2.96 10.65 0.38
C GLN A 76 -4.44 10.79 0.09
N GLU A 77 -4.85 10.27 -1.06
CA GLU A 77 -6.26 10.10 -1.37
C GLU A 77 -6.93 9.17 -0.36
N LYS A 78 -8.20 9.47 -0.05
CA LYS A 78 -8.98 8.67 0.90
C LYS A 78 -9.15 7.27 0.35
N THR A 79 -9.07 6.30 1.25
CA THR A 79 -9.37 4.92 0.91
C THR A 79 -10.86 4.77 0.55
N PRO A 80 -11.21 3.92 -0.44
CA PRO A 80 -12.61 3.63 -0.74
C PRO A 80 -13.37 3.18 0.51
N ALA A 81 -14.68 3.48 0.52
CA ALA A 81 -15.55 3.08 1.62
C ALA A 81 -15.65 1.54 1.74
N GLY A 82 -15.87 1.07 2.96
CA GLY A 82 -16.02 -0.35 3.27
C GLY A 82 -14.73 -1.04 3.70
N ASP A 83 -14.80 -2.36 3.86
CA ASP A 83 -13.69 -3.19 4.34
C ASP A 83 -12.71 -3.60 3.23
N GLY A 84 -13.05 -3.34 1.96
CA GLY A 84 -12.22 -3.69 0.81
C GLY A 84 -12.06 -5.20 0.59
N CYS A 85 -13.00 -6.01 1.06
CA CYS A 85 -12.97 -7.48 0.94
C CYS A 85 -13.75 -8.03 -0.28
N GLY A 86 -14.43 -7.16 -1.02
CA GLY A 86 -15.27 -7.51 -2.17
C GLY A 86 -14.52 -7.55 -3.51
N LYS A 87 -15.14 -6.97 -4.54
CA LYS A 87 -14.65 -7.02 -5.93
C LYS A 87 -13.21 -6.50 -6.09
N ASP A 88 -12.86 -5.44 -5.38
CA ASP A 88 -11.52 -4.86 -5.40
C ASP A 88 -10.44 -5.88 -4.98
N LEU A 89 -10.74 -6.73 -3.99
CA LEU A 89 -9.84 -7.79 -3.56
C LEU A 89 -9.85 -8.97 -4.53
N ALA A 90 -11.03 -9.35 -5.04
CA ALA A 90 -11.17 -10.46 -5.98
C ALA A 90 -10.35 -10.25 -7.26
N TRP A 91 -10.25 -9.00 -7.73
CA TRP A 91 -9.43 -8.65 -8.90
C TRP A 91 -7.96 -9.10 -8.76
N TRP A 92 -7.38 -9.04 -7.56
CA TRP A 92 -6.00 -9.47 -7.30
C TRP A 92 -5.75 -10.97 -7.50
N PHE A 93 -6.83 -11.77 -7.50
CA PHE A 93 -6.79 -13.22 -7.74
C PHE A 93 -7.16 -13.60 -9.18
N THR A 94 -7.21 -12.62 -10.08
CA THR A 94 -7.28 -12.84 -11.53
C THR A 94 -5.88 -12.77 -12.14
N ASP A 95 -5.72 -13.19 -13.40
CA ASP A 95 -4.42 -13.07 -14.10
C ASP A 95 -4.05 -11.63 -14.45
N GLU A 96 -5.05 -10.74 -14.58
CA GLU A 96 -4.88 -9.38 -15.06
C GLU A 96 -3.81 -8.56 -14.33
N PRO A 97 -3.78 -8.45 -12.98
CA PRO A 97 -2.76 -7.72 -12.24
C PRO A 97 -1.32 -8.25 -12.38
N TRP A 98 -1.16 -9.47 -12.89
CA TRP A 98 0.13 -10.15 -13.01
C TRP A 98 0.64 -10.19 -14.46
N LYS A 99 -0.19 -9.79 -15.42
CA LYS A 99 0.20 -9.73 -16.83
C LYS A 99 1.20 -8.58 -17.05
N PRO A 100 2.26 -8.80 -17.85
CA PRO A 100 3.13 -7.73 -18.29
C PRO A 100 2.34 -6.63 -19.00
N ALA A 101 2.77 -5.38 -18.84
CA ALA A 101 2.19 -4.27 -19.57
C ALA A 101 2.30 -4.51 -21.08
N LYS A 102 1.21 -4.27 -21.82
CA LYS A 102 1.22 -4.35 -23.29
C LYS A 102 1.85 -3.08 -23.87
N PRO A 103 2.67 -3.18 -24.93
CA PRO A 103 3.16 -2.00 -25.62
C PRO A 103 2.02 -1.26 -26.33
N ALA A 104 2.08 0.06 -26.33
CA ALA A 104 1.06 0.91 -26.96
C ALA A 104 1.07 0.81 -28.49
N LYS A 105 2.17 0.33 -29.09
CA LYS A 105 2.30 0.11 -30.53
C LYS A 105 2.96 -1.25 -30.80
N PRO A 106 2.57 -1.98 -31.85
CA PRO A 106 3.28 -3.19 -32.26
C PRO A 106 4.77 -2.91 -32.51
N GLY A 107 5.64 -3.79 -32.03
CA GLY A 107 7.11 -3.67 -32.21
C GLY A 107 7.82 -2.71 -31.24
N THR A 108 7.13 -2.09 -30.28
CA THR A 108 7.78 -1.25 -29.25
C THR A 108 7.82 -1.94 -27.89
N LYS A 109 8.70 -1.49 -27.00
CA LYS A 109 8.73 -1.94 -25.61
C LYS A 109 7.60 -1.26 -24.82
N PRO A 110 6.98 -1.96 -23.84
CA PRO A 110 6.03 -1.33 -22.92
C PRO A 110 6.68 -0.15 -22.19
N LYS A 111 5.91 0.93 -22.02
CA LYS A 111 6.36 2.06 -21.20
C LYS A 111 6.45 1.58 -19.74
N PRO A 112 7.49 1.96 -18.98
CA PRO A 112 7.53 1.69 -17.55
C PRO A 112 6.29 2.29 -16.85
N PRO A 113 5.75 1.61 -15.83
CA PRO A 113 4.69 2.17 -14.99
C PRO A 113 5.07 3.54 -14.47
N ALA A 114 4.11 4.48 -14.40
CA ALA A 114 4.39 5.84 -13.93
C ALA A 114 5.00 5.86 -12.52
N ARG A 115 4.62 4.90 -11.67
CA ARG A 115 5.19 4.70 -10.32
C ARG A 115 6.69 4.41 -10.30
N ASP A 116 7.24 3.92 -11.41
CA ASP A 116 8.65 3.54 -11.54
C ASP A 116 9.49 4.64 -12.22
N VAL A 117 8.87 5.77 -12.59
CA VAL A 117 9.53 6.90 -13.26
C VAL A 117 9.54 8.10 -12.32
N MET A 118 10.68 8.34 -11.67
CA MET A 118 10.93 9.55 -10.87
C MET A 118 12.00 10.40 -11.57
N THR A 119 11.76 11.70 -11.71
CA THR A 119 12.73 12.66 -12.29
C THR A 119 13.09 13.74 -11.28
N MET A 120 14.22 14.42 -11.48
CA MET A 120 14.60 15.57 -10.64
C MET A 120 13.54 16.69 -10.67
N SER A 121 12.87 16.87 -11.80
CA SER A 121 11.76 17.82 -11.93
C SER A 121 10.52 17.45 -11.11
N SER A 122 10.38 16.18 -10.73
CA SER A 122 9.26 15.68 -9.92
C SER A 122 9.43 15.94 -8.41
N LEU A 123 10.61 16.39 -7.97
CA LEU A 123 10.88 16.68 -6.56
C LEU A 123 10.25 18.03 -6.15
N PRO A 124 9.71 18.16 -4.93
CA PRO A 124 9.33 19.46 -4.37
C PRO A 124 10.52 20.43 -4.31
N GLU A 125 10.26 21.73 -4.43
CA GLU A 125 11.31 22.76 -4.40
C GLU A 125 12.18 22.71 -3.14
N ALA A 126 11.57 22.47 -1.97
CA ALA A 126 12.30 22.30 -0.72
C ALA A 126 13.30 21.13 -0.78
N CYS A 127 12.98 20.04 -1.48
CA CYS A 127 13.87 18.89 -1.64
C CYS A 127 15.01 19.18 -2.62
N LYS A 128 14.74 19.95 -3.70
CA LYS A 128 15.79 20.39 -4.64
C LYS A 128 16.81 21.29 -3.96
N ALA A 129 16.36 22.18 -3.06
CA ALA A 129 17.25 23.06 -2.31
C ALA A 129 18.24 22.27 -1.43
N VAL A 130 17.78 21.21 -0.76
CA VAL A 130 18.65 20.32 0.05
C VAL A 130 19.70 19.64 -0.83
N LEU A 131 19.30 19.12 -2.00
CA LEU A 131 20.25 18.47 -2.92
C LEU A 131 21.30 19.43 -3.46
N ALA A 132 20.92 20.68 -3.75
CA ALA A 132 21.85 21.70 -4.24
C ALA A 132 22.83 22.18 -3.16
N ALA A 133 22.43 22.16 -1.88
CA ALA A 133 23.27 22.60 -0.77
C ALA A 133 24.54 21.74 -0.62
N ASP A 134 24.48 20.46 -0.96
CA ASP A 134 25.62 19.52 -0.94
C ASP A 134 26.57 19.70 -2.14
N SER A 135 26.14 20.42 -3.19
CA SER A 135 26.93 20.66 -4.41
C SER A 135 27.75 21.95 -4.36
N ALA A 136 27.61 22.72 -3.26
CA ALA A 136 28.21 24.03 -3.07
C ALA A 136 29.38 24.03 -2.06
N GLY A 137 29.78 22.85 -1.56
CA GLY A 137 30.98 22.63 -0.76
C GLY A 137 32.05 21.88 -1.54
#